data_AF-A0AAW4WWK4-F1
#
_entry.id   AF-A0AAW4WWK4-F1
#
_cell.length_a   1.000
_cell.length_b   1.000
_cell.length_c   1.000
_cell.angle_alpha   90.00
_cell.angle_beta   90.00
_cell.angle_gamma   90.00
#
_symmetry.space_group_name_H-M   'P 1'
#
loop_
_entity.id
_entity.type
_entity.pdbx_description
1 polymer ?
#
loop_
_entity_poly.entity_id
_entity_poly.type
_entity_poly.pdbx_seq_one_letter_code
_entity_poly.pdbx_strand_id
1 'polypeptide(L)' 'MITISLCMIVKNEEEELERCLNSLKGLMDEIIIVDTGSTHRTKEIAARYTDKI' A
#
# COMPACT_ATOMS: atom_id res chain seq x y z
N MET A 1 -10.14 -21.98 0.76
CA MET A 1 -9.93 -20.73 1.52
C MET A 1 -10.09 -19.60 0.51
N ILE A 2 -10.77 -18.51 0.87
CA ILE A 2 -10.94 -17.35 -0.03
C ILE A 2 -9.68 -16.51 0.10
N THR A 3 -9.09 -16.10 -1.03
CA THR A 3 -7.96 -15.18 -1.08
C THR A 3 -8.44 -13.78 -1.43
N ILE A 4 -7.90 -12.77 -0.76
CA ILE A 4 -8.28 -11.36 -0.97
C ILE A 4 -7.03 -10.53 -1.26
N SER A 5 -7.07 -9.81 -2.38
CA SER A 5 -6.06 -8.82 -2.77
C SER A 5 -6.56 -7.40 -2.51
N LEU A 6 -5.73 -6.59 -1.86
CA LEU A 6 -5.91 -5.15 -1.73
C LEU A 6 -5.23 -4.46 -2.92
N CYS A 7 -6.02 -3.86 -3.80
CA CYS A 7 -5.51 -3.05 -4.91
C CYS A 7 -5.72 -1.55 -4.61
N MET A 8 -4.65 -0.77 -4.56
CA MET A 8 -4.70 0.66 -4.25
C MET A 8 -3.98 1.49 -5.31
N ILE A 9 -4.59 2.60 -5.72
CA ILE A 9 -3.93 3.64 -6.53
C ILE A 9 -3.56 4.76 -5.57
N VAL A 10 -2.29 5.17 -5.55
CA VAL A 10 -1.76 6.10 -4.54
C VAL A 10 -1.00 7.25 -5.19
N LYS A 11 -1.08 8.44 -4.59
CA LYS A 11 -0.27 9.62 -4.96
C LYS A 11 -0.08 10.55 -3.77
N ASN A 12 1.16 10.79 -3.35
CA ASN A 12 1.53 11.75 -2.31
C ASN A 12 0.85 11.54 -0.93
N GLU A 13 0.56 10.30 -0.56
CA GLU A 13 -0.15 9.93 0.68
C GLU A 13 0.80 9.53 1.83
N GLU A 14 1.93 10.23 2.03
CA GLU A 14 2.92 9.79 3.03
C GLU A 14 2.46 9.89 4.49
N GLU A 15 1.50 10.77 4.80
CA GLU A 15 0.98 10.96 6.16
C GLU A 15 -0.03 9.86 6.55
N GLU A 16 -0.72 9.28 5.56
CA GLU A 16 -1.91 8.46 5.79
C GLU A 16 -1.73 7.00 5.34
N LEU A 17 -0.87 6.74 4.35
CA LEU A 17 -0.65 5.41 3.78
C LEU A 17 -0.21 4.39 4.84
N GLU A 18 0.71 4.77 5.73
CA GLU A 18 1.22 3.87 6.78
C GLU A 18 0.10 3.48 7.76
N ARG A 19 -0.72 4.45 8.17
CA ARG A 19 -1.86 4.20 9.08
C ARG A 19 -2.89 3.28 8.41
N CYS A 20 -3.23 3.55 7.14
CA CYS A 20 -4.17 2.76 6.36
C CYS A 20 -3.69 1.29 6.23
N LEU A 21 -2.47 1.07 5.74
CA LEU A 21 -1.92 -0.28 5.55
C LEU A 21 -1.75 -1.03 6.87
N ASN A 22 -1.39 -0.34 7.97
CA ASN A 22 -1.33 -0.95 9.30
C ASN A 22 -2.69 -1.47 9.77
N SER A 23 -3.79 -0.78 9.47
CA SER A 23 -5.14 -1.22 9.86
C SER A 23 -5.60 -2.49 9.14
N LEU A 24 -4.99 -2.81 7.99
CA LEU A 24 -5.33 -3.97 7.16
C LEU A 24 -4.35 -5.14 7.37
N LYS A 25 -3.35 -4.97 8.24
CA LYS A 25 -2.30 -5.97 8.48
C LYS A 25 -2.89 -7.29 8.97
N GLY A 26 -2.59 -8.37 8.24
CA GLY A 26 -3.08 -9.72 8.56
C GLY A 26 -4.50 -10.04 8.08
N LEU A 27 -5.16 -9.10 7.39
CA LEU A 27 -6.47 -9.33 6.77
C LEU A 27 -6.41 -9.66 5.28
N MET A 28 -5.31 -9.27 4.61
CA MET A 28 -5.12 -9.39 3.16
C MET A 28 -4.03 -10.40 2.86
N ASP A 29 -4.23 -11.22 1.83
CA ASP A 29 -3.22 -12.17 1.33
C ASP A 29 -2.21 -11.49 0.41
N GLU A 30 -2.64 -10.44 -0.30
CA GLU A 30 -1.83 -9.71 -1.26
C GLU A 30 -2.14 -8.21 -1.20
N ILE A 31 -1.12 -7.39 -1.39
CA ILE A 31 -1.24 -5.94 -1.51
C ILE A 31 -0.58 -5.53 -2.83
N ILE A 32 -1.32 -4.81 -3.68
CA ILE A 32 -0.85 -4.23 -4.93
C ILE A 32 -1.07 -2.72 -4.85
N ILE A 33 0.01 -1.97 -4.96
CA ILE A 33 -0.03 -0.51 -5.00
C ILE A 33 0.32 -0.07 -6.42
N VAL A 34 -0.37 0.94 -6.91
CA VAL A 34 -0.06 1.62 -8.17
C VAL A 34 0.24 3.07 -7.83
N ASP A 35 1.52 3.42 -7.79
CA ASP A 35 1.93 4.80 -7.58
C ASP A 35 1.82 5.63 -8.86
N THR A 36 1.04 6.72 -8.82
CA THR A 36 0.79 7.59 -9.99
C THR A 36 1.72 8.81 -10.05
N GLY A 37 2.95 8.64 -9.56
CA GLY A 37 3.99 9.67 -9.59
C GLY A 37 4.06 10.46 -8.29
N SER A 38 4.17 9.77 -7.15
CA SER A 38 4.49 10.43 -5.89
C SER A 38 5.90 11.02 -5.93
N THR A 39 6.06 12.22 -5.39
CA THR A 39 7.36 12.93 -5.31
C THR A 39 7.97 12.92 -3.91
N HIS A 40 7.30 12.27 -2.96
CA HIS A 40 7.68 12.20 -1.56
C HIS A 40 7.90 10.74 -1.13
N ARG A 41 7.80 10.45 0.16
CA ARG A 41 8.15 9.13 0.73
C ARG A 41 7.02 8.11 0.62
N THR A 42 5.93 8.43 -0.05
CA THR A 42 4.80 7.52 -0.30
C THR A 42 5.25 6.17 -0.88
N LYS A 43 6.17 6.20 -1.86
CA LYS A 43 6.76 4.98 -2.45
C LYS A 43 7.61 4.18 -1.45
N GLU A 44 8.39 4.87 -0.62
CA GLU A 44 9.19 4.22 0.43
C GLU A 44 8.31 3.55 1.50
N ILE A 45 7.20 4.19 1.85
CA ILE A 45 6.22 3.66 2.82
C ILE A 45 5.54 2.43 2.22
N ALA A 46 5.05 2.51 0.99
CA ALA A 46 4.45 1.39 0.26
C ALA A 46 5.37 0.15 0.23
N ALA A 47 6.68 0.36 -0.01
CA ALA A 47 7.70 -0.69 -0.09
C ALA A 47 7.92 -1.47 1.20
N ARG A 48 7.43 -0.98 2.34
CA ARG A 48 7.46 -1.71 3.62
C ARG A 48 6.39 -2.79 3.71
N TYR A 49 5.35 -2.72 2.88
CA TYR A 49 4.16 -3.59 2.96
C TYR A 49 4.02 -4.54 1.77
N THR A 50 4.58 -4.18 0.61
CA THR A 50 4.54 -5.00 -0.60
C THR A 50 5.73 -4.70 -1.51
N ASP A 51 6.10 -5.69 -2.32
CA ASP A 51 7.06 -5.58 -3.43
C ASP A 51 6.39 -5.19 -4.76
N LYS A 52 5.04 -5.11 -4.81
CA LYS A 52 4.26 -4.76 -6.01
C LYS A 52 3.74 -3.32 -5.95
N ILE A 53 4.53 -2.36 -6.48
CA ILE A 53 4.28 -0.90 -6.44
C ILE A 53 4.37 -0.25 -7.82
#